data_AF-A0A7V1YKA3-F1
#
_entry.id   AF-A0A7V1YKA3-F1
#
_cell.length_a   1.000
_cell.length_b   1.000
_cell.length_c   1.000
_cell.angle_alpha   90.00
_cell.angle_beta   90.00
_cell.angle_gamma   90.00
#
_symmetry.space_group_name_H-M   'P 1'
#
loop_
_entity.id
_entity.type
_entity.pdbx_description
1 polymer ?
#
loop_
_entity_poly.entity_id
_entity_poly.type
_entity_poly.pdbx_seq_one_letter_code
_entity_poly.pdbx_strand_id
1 'polypeptide(L)'
;MRSHGPNREGKGRELRKTGLARALRGHDRVAVDTAPLVYFLGGHAPRDALVDDLLARAAAGELEVVASVVTEAELLVAIARAVCGTEIREISVGATPTARFSAGRPGLTELRPGNYVFYDRSQVALGAARVADCALTVLARVVSRPAPDRAVLDCGSKTLTSDAARGFTPPPGFGAVLVDLEADQVDETLVVERLSEEHAVVRLADPGRRLEPGDLVRLVPNHACVVVNLVDCLRLVDGLTLVDTLRVEARGRIS
;
A
#
# COMPACT_ATOMS: atom_id res chain seq x y z
N MET A 1 -10.67 -49.90 -10.08
CA MET A 1 -10.50 -48.77 -11.02
C MET A 1 -11.36 -47.60 -10.53
N ARG A 2 -10.76 -46.56 -9.94
CA ARG A 2 -11.42 -45.27 -9.73
C ARG A 2 -10.57 -44.21 -10.43
N SER A 3 -11.11 -43.68 -11.51
CA SER A 3 -10.50 -42.66 -12.36
C SER A 3 -10.33 -41.34 -11.60
N HIS A 4 -9.09 -40.89 -11.50
CA HIS A 4 -8.76 -39.53 -11.08
C HIS A 4 -9.28 -38.55 -12.15
N GLY A 5 -10.27 -37.72 -11.79
CA GLY A 5 -10.67 -36.58 -12.62
C GLY A 5 -9.59 -35.50 -12.60
N PRO A 6 -9.35 -34.78 -13.72
CA PRO A 6 -8.27 -33.81 -13.78
C PRO A 6 -8.57 -32.59 -12.90
N ASN A 7 -7.55 -32.19 -12.16
CA ASN A 7 -7.48 -31.04 -11.27
C ASN A 7 -7.92 -29.73 -11.97
N ARG A 8 -9.15 -29.27 -11.68
CA ARG A 8 -9.75 -28.04 -12.24
C ARG A 8 -9.20 -26.77 -11.60
N GLU A 9 -8.67 -26.83 -10.39
CA GLU A 9 -8.08 -25.68 -9.68
C GLU A 9 -6.74 -25.25 -10.30
N GLY A 10 -5.93 -26.20 -10.75
CA GLY A 10 -4.65 -25.91 -11.42
C GLY A 10 -4.80 -25.15 -12.74
N LYS A 11 -5.81 -25.51 -13.54
CA LYS A 11 -6.05 -24.92 -14.87
C LYS A 11 -6.58 -23.48 -14.81
N GLY A 12 -7.41 -23.17 -13.81
CA GLY A 12 -7.92 -21.82 -13.56
C GLY A 12 -6.82 -20.84 -13.12
N ARG A 13 -5.89 -21.30 -12.29
CA ARG A 13 -4.75 -20.50 -11.80
C ARG A 13 -3.71 -20.23 -12.91
N GLU A 14 -3.50 -21.17 -13.82
CA GLU A 14 -2.61 -21.06 -14.99
C GLU A 14 -3.16 -20.08 -16.05
N LEU A 15 -4.48 -20.09 -16.28
CA LEU A 15 -5.17 -19.13 -17.15
C LEU A 15 -5.20 -17.69 -16.58
N ARG A 16 -5.12 -17.53 -15.25
CA ARG A 16 -5.08 -16.22 -14.57
C ARG A 16 -3.67 -15.62 -14.52
N LYS A 17 -2.64 -16.44 -14.25
CA LYS A 17 -1.22 -16.08 -14.44
C LYS A 17 -0.96 -15.58 -15.87
N THR A 18 -1.65 -16.16 -16.86
CA THR A 18 -1.49 -15.78 -18.27
C THR A 18 -2.22 -14.50 -18.65
N GLY A 19 -3.22 -14.01 -17.91
CA GLY A 19 -3.93 -12.76 -18.23
C GLY A 19 -3.03 -11.52 -18.12
N LEU A 20 -2.43 -11.28 -16.96
CA LEU A 20 -1.44 -10.21 -16.77
C LEU A 20 -0.19 -10.48 -17.61
N ALA A 21 0.30 -11.72 -17.67
CA ALA A 21 1.45 -12.04 -18.51
C ALA A 21 1.15 -11.88 -20.02
N ARG A 22 -0.10 -11.93 -20.48
CA ARG A 22 -0.52 -11.69 -21.87
C ARG A 22 -0.77 -10.20 -22.14
N ALA A 23 -1.35 -9.47 -21.17
CA ALA A 23 -1.43 -8.00 -21.20
C ALA A 23 -0.03 -7.36 -21.22
N LEU A 24 0.94 -7.97 -20.51
CA LEU A 24 2.35 -7.58 -20.52
C LEU A 24 3.15 -8.11 -21.74
N ARG A 25 2.53 -8.90 -22.63
CA ARG A 25 3.15 -9.42 -23.86
C ARG A 25 2.60 -8.76 -25.15
N GLY A 26 1.57 -7.90 -25.04
CA GLY A 26 0.93 -7.24 -26.18
C GLY A 26 1.55 -5.89 -26.52
N HIS A 27 2.39 -5.87 -27.56
CA HIS A 27 2.77 -4.77 -28.47
C HIS A 27 3.20 -3.36 -27.99
N ASP A 28 3.14 -3.02 -26.71
CA ASP A 28 3.94 -1.93 -26.12
C ASP A 28 4.82 -2.51 -25.01
N ARG A 29 6.12 -2.57 -25.29
CA ARG A 29 7.13 -3.30 -24.50
C ARG A 29 7.23 -2.77 -23.06
N VAL A 30 6.41 -3.28 -22.14
CA VAL A 30 6.78 -3.35 -20.72
C VAL A 30 7.63 -4.61 -20.59
N ALA A 31 8.95 -4.45 -20.64
CA ALA A 31 9.86 -5.53 -20.30
C ALA A 31 9.62 -5.92 -18.83
N VAL A 32 8.85 -6.98 -18.59
CA VAL A 32 8.74 -7.69 -17.30
C VAL A 32 10.05 -8.43 -16.97
N ASP A 33 11.14 -8.05 -17.63
CA ASP A 33 12.44 -8.73 -17.61
C ASP A 33 13.47 -7.96 -16.79
N THR A 34 13.16 -6.75 -16.33
CA THR A 34 14.06 -5.94 -15.52
C THR A 34 13.28 -5.06 -14.54
N ALA A 35 13.42 -5.34 -13.25
CA ALA A 35 12.97 -4.55 -12.09
C ALA A 35 11.50 -4.72 -11.62
N PRO A 36 11.28 -4.64 -10.30
CA PRO A 36 9.95 -4.71 -9.70
C PRO A 36 9.09 -3.51 -10.12
N LEU A 37 7.82 -3.79 -10.42
CA LEU A 37 6.87 -2.81 -10.96
C LEU A 37 5.95 -2.32 -9.84
N VAL A 38 5.77 -1.01 -9.72
CA VAL A 38 4.83 -0.43 -8.76
C VAL A 38 3.46 -0.28 -9.41
N TYR A 39 2.48 -1.03 -8.92
CA TYR A 39 1.09 -0.99 -9.36
C TYR A 39 0.24 -0.07 -8.49
N PHE A 40 -0.77 0.48 -9.14
CA PHE A 40 -1.89 1.17 -8.53
C PHE A 40 -3.17 0.41 -8.90
N LEU A 41 -3.88 -0.17 -7.93
CA LEU A 41 -5.23 -0.71 -8.16
C LEU A 41 -6.24 0.44 -8.17
N GLY A 42 -6.78 0.77 -9.33
CA GLY A 42 -7.98 1.58 -9.47
C GLY A 42 -9.22 0.72 -9.20
N GLY A 43 -9.91 0.97 -8.09
CA GLY A 43 -11.19 0.37 -7.70
C GLY A 43 -11.03 -0.66 -6.58
N HIS A 44 -11.75 -0.61 -5.45
CA HIS A 44 -13.17 -0.35 -5.28
C HIS A 44 -13.48 0.31 -3.91
N ALA A 45 -13.93 1.56 -3.94
CA ALA A 45 -15.09 2.00 -3.18
C ALA A 45 -15.70 3.19 -3.93
N PRO A 46 -17.03 3.25 -4.16
CA PRO A 46 -17.68 4.51 -4.47
C PRO A 46 -17.18 5.58 -3.49
N ARG A 47 -16.91 6.80 -3.98
CA ARG A 47 -16.49 7.94 -3.14
C ARG A 47 -17.32 8.08 -1.87
N ASP A 48 -18.59 7.68 -1.95
CA ASP A 48 -19.58 7.76 -0.87
C ASP A 48 -19.53 6.55 0.09
N ALA A 49 -19.16 5.35 -0.37
CA ALA A 49 -19.07 4.15 0.46
C ALA A 49 -17.78 4.09 1.29
N LEU A 50 -16.70 4.74 0.83
CA LEU A 50 -15.45 4.87 1.58
C LEU A 50 -15.66 5.68 2.86
N VAL A 51 -16.49 6.74 2.80
CA VAL A 51 -16.81 7.59 3.95
C VAL A 51 -17.63 6.82 5.00
N ASP A 52 -18.67 6.12 4.58
CA ASP A 52 -19.57 5.40 5.51
C ASP A 52 -18.92 4.18 6.18
N ASP A 53 -18.08 3.45 5.46
CA ASP A 53 -17.39 2.25 5.98
C ASP A 53 -16.13 2.60 6.80
N LEU A 54 -15.56 3.80 6.62
CA LEU A 54 -14.55 4.38 7.51
C LEU A 54 -15.14 4.91 8.82
N LEU A 55 -16.39 5.38 8.82
CA LEU A 55 -17.10 5.84 10.03
C LEU A 55 -17.51 4.69 10.96
N ALA A 56 -17.65 3.47 10.43
CA ALA A 56 -18.21 2.33 11.16
C ALA A 56 -17.22 1.52 12.01
N ARG A 57 -15.90 1.82 11.98
CA ARG A 57 -14.88 0.89 12.51
C ARG A 57 -13.92 1.53 13.49
N ALA A 58 -14.30 1.42 14.76
CA ALA A 58 -13.43 1.74 15.88
C ALA A 58 -12.52 0.56 16.23
N ALA A 59 -11.21 0.80 16.17
CA ALA A 59 -10.18 -0.05 16.73
C ALA A 59 -9.27 0.79 17.65
N ALA A 60 -8.46 0.11 18.47
CA ALA A 60 -7.54 0.73 19.42
C ALA A 60 -6.68 1.83 18.76
N GLY A 61 -6.58 2.99 19.42
CA GLY A 61 -5.83 4.16 18.94
C GLY A 61 -6.70 5.28 18.37
N GLU A 62 -7.96 5.01 17.98
CA GLU A 62 -8.85 6.04 17.43
C GLU A 62 -9.13 7.20 18.41
N LEU A 63 -9.28 6.89 19.71
CA LEU A 63 -9.44 7.92 20.75
C LEU A 63 -8.24 8.86 20.82
N GLU A 64 -7.02 8.34 20.65
CA GLU A 64 -5.80 9.14 20.66
C GLU A 64 -5.73 10.04 19.41
N VAL A 65 -6.08 9.50 18.24
CA VAL A 65 -6.18 10.30 17.01
C VAL A 65 -7.24 11.40 17.18
N VAL A 66 -8.45 11.08 17.63
CA VAL A 66 -9.51 12.06 17.86
C VAL A 66 -9.07 13.15 18.84
N ALA A 67 -8.45 12.77 19.97
CA ALA A 67 -7.94 13.70 20.96
C ALA A 67 -6.88 14.64 20.38
N SER A 68 -5.97 14.12 19.54
CA SER A 68 -4.98 14.94 18.85
C SER A 68 -5.63 15.97 17.93
N VAL A 69 -6.68 15.60 17.20
CA VAL A 69 -7.40 16.51 16.30
C VAL A 69 -8.18 17.56 17.07
N VAL A 70 -8.80 17.19 18.20
CA VAL A 70 -9.48 18.16 19.08
C VAL A 70 -8.48 19.22 19.52
N THR A 71 -7.35 18.76 20.05
CA THR A 71 -6.30 19.61 20.58
C THR A 71 -5.72 20.52 19.51
N GLU A 72 -5.38 19.97 18.33
CA GLU A 72 -4.86 20.74 17.19
C GLU A 72 -5.85 21.83 16.75
N ALA A 73 -7.11 21.48 16.55
CA ALA A 73 -8.12 22.42 16.08
C ALA A 73 -8.38 23.55 17.09
N GLU A 74 -8.55 23.21 18.37
CA GLU A 74 -8.80 24.19 19.43
C GLU A 74 -7.62 25.15 19.60
N LEU A 75 -6.39 24.65 19.58
CA LEU A 75 -5.19 25.46 19.70
C LEU A 75 -5.04 26.42 18.51
N LEU A 76 -5.19 25.94 17.28
CA LEU A 76 -5.05 26.78 16.09
C LEU A 76 -6.13 27.87 16.03
N VAL A 77 -7.38 27.55 16.39
CA VAL A 77 -8.47 28.53 16.46
C VAL A 77 -8.22 29.55 17.58
N ALA A 78 -7.75 29.12 18.74
CA ALA A 78 -7.41 30.01 19.85
C ALA A 78 -6.27 30.96 19.47
N ILE A 79 -5.21 30.45 18.83
CA ILE A 79 -4.09 31.25 18.32
C ILE A 79 -4.59 32.26 17.28
N ALA A 80 -5.39 31.83 16.31
CA ALA A 80 -5.92 32.72 15.27
C ALA A 80 -6.75 33.88 15.85
N ARG A 81 -7.52 33.62 16.92
CA ARG A 81 -8.30 34.65 17.62
C ARG A 81 -7.44 35.60 18.47
N ALA A 82 -6.29 35.13 18.95
CA ALA A 82 -5.38 35.92 19.78
C ALA A 82 -4.46 36.85 18.97
N VAL A 83 -4.33 36.64 17.65
CA VAL A 83 -3.56 37.52 16.77
C VAL A 83 -4.29 38.86 16.64
N CYS A 84 -3.66 39.93 17.14
CA CYS A 84 -4.15 41.30 17.01
C CYS A 84 -3.60 41.98 15.76
N GLY A 85 -4.41 42.82 15.11
CA GLY A 85 -3.95 43.68 14.01
C GLY A 85 -3.71 42.95 12.67
N THR A 86 -4.04 41.66 12.58
CA THR A 86 -4.00 40.90 11.32
C THR A 86 -5.23 39.99 11.25
N GLU A 87 -5.94 40.00 10.12
CA GLU A 87 -7.05 39.09 9.85
C GLU A 87 -6.51 37.71 9.45
N ILE A 88 -6.79 36.68 10.25
CA ILE A 88 -6.49 35.29 9.89
C ILE A 88 -7.65 34.72 9.10
N ARG A 89 -7.45 34.54 7.79
CA ARG A 89 -8.47 34.02 6.86
C ARG A 89 -8.46 32.51 6.70
N GLU A 90 -7.35 31.88 7.05
CA GLU A 90 -7.13 30.46 6.80
C GLU A 90 -6.54 29.78 8.03
N ILE A 91 -7.15 28.67 8.43
CA ILE A 91 -6.67 27.74 9.45
C ILE A 91 -6.59 26.35 8.83
N SER A 92 -5.34 25.93 8.64
CA SER A 92 -4.92 24.83 7.78
C SER A 92 -4.40 23.65 8.58
N VAL A 93 -5.11 22.51 8.54
CA VAL A 93 -4.60 21.25 9.14
C VAL A 93 -4.41 20.19 8.07
N GLY A 94 -3.69 19.10 8.38
CA GLY A 94 -3.57 18.04 7.42
C GLY A 94 -2.64 16.91 7.85
N ALA A 95 -3.23 15.76 8.14
CA ALA A 95 -2.58 14.47 8.01
C ALA A 95 -3.62 13.45 7.54
N THR A 96 -3.20 12.45 6.76
CA THR A 96 -4.10 11.38 6.31
C THR A 96 -4.84 10.65 7.45
N PRO A 97 -4.20 10.26 8.58
CA PRO A 97 -4.93 9.57 9.64
C PRO A 97 -5.93 10.46 10.38
N THR A 98 -5.72 11.78 10.40
CA THR A 98 -6.58 12.73 11.12
C THR A 98 -7.69 13.31 10.25
N ALA A 99 -7.53 13.29 8.93
CA ALA A 99 -8.39 14.01 7.98
C ALA A 99 -9.89 13.77 8.19
N ARG A 100 -10.30 12.52 8.44
CA ARG A 100 -11.72 12.16 8.66
C ARG A 100 -12.30 12.78 9.93
N PHE A 101 -11.47 13.01 10.94
CA PHE A 101 -11.89 13.65 12.19
C PHE A 101 -11.77 15.17 12.13
N SER A 102 -10.91 15.70 11.27
CA SER A 102 -10.77 17.15 11.03
C SER A 102 -11.86 17.72 10.12
N ALA A 103 -12.43 16.87 9.26
CA ALA A 103 -13.50 17.26 8.35
C ALA A 103 -14.72 17.82 9.09
N GLY A 104 -15.17 19.01 8.66
CA GLY A 104 -16.34 19.68 9.23
C GLY A 104 -16.14 20.26 10.64
N ARG A 105 -14.93 20.21 11.21
CA ARG A 105 -14.69 20.83 12.53
C ARG A 105 -14.77 22.36 12.44
N PRO A 106 -15.50 23.03 13.36
CA PRO A 106 -15.61 24.48 13.36
C PRO A 106 -14.26 25.19 13.47
N GLY A 107 -14.09 26.24 12.67
CA GLY A 107 -12.90 27.10 12.68
C GLY A 107 -11.78 26.64 11.76
N LEU A 108 -11.75 25.38 11.34
CA LEU A 108 -10.82 24.92 10.30
C LEU A 108 -11.35 25.32 8.92
N THR A 109 -10.48 25.82 8.05
CA THR A 109 -10.88 26.28 6.71
C THR A 109 -10.27 25.43 5.59
N GLU A 110 -9.19 24.70 5.86
CA GLU A 110 -8.48 23.91 4.84
C GLU A 110 -7.95 22.59 5.42
N LEU A 111 -8.05 21.51 4.63
CA LEU A 111 -7.49 20.18 4.91
C LEU A 111 -6.47 19.81 3.82
N ARG A 112 -5.26 19.40 4.24
CA ARG A 112 -4.18 18.97 3.33
C ARG A 112 -3.71 17.52 3.56
N PRO A 113 -4.59 16.50 3.57
CA PRO A 113 -4.12 15.12 3.53
C PRO A 113 -3.50 14.81 2.17
N GLY A 114 -2.45 13.98 2.15
CA GLY A 114 -1.76 13.60 0.90
C GLY A 114 -1.72 12.09 0.66
N ASN A 115 -1.28 11.32 1.65
CA ASN A 115 -1.03 9.88 1.51
C ASN A 115 -2.30 9.05 1.20
N TYR A 116 -3.49 9.56 1.55
CA TYR A 116 -4.79 8.88 1.39
C TYR A 116 -5.11 8.40 -0.04
N VAL A 117 -4.45 8.97 -1.05
CA VAL A 117 -4.61 8.52 -2.45
C VAL A 117 -4.01 7.13 -2.69
N PHE A 118 -3.08 6.71 -1.84
CA PHE A 118 -2.43 5.41 -1.89
C PHE A 118 -2.71 4.55 -0.67
N TYR A 119 -2.70 5.17 0.51
CA TYR A 119 -2.50 4.48 1.79
C TYR A 119 -1.25 3.56 1.79
N ASP A 120 -0.94 3.00 2.96
CA ASP A 120 0.18 2.08 3.17
C ASP A 120 0.02 1.35 4.51
N ARG A 121 0.96 0.46 4.84
CA ARG A 121 0.89 -0.28 6.12
C ARG A 121 0.92 0.63 7.34
N SER A 122 1.56 1.81 7.25
CA SER A 122 1.54 2.77 8.37
C SER A 122 0.15 3.34 8.58
N GLN A 123 -0.56 3.68 7.50
CA GLN A 123 -1.96 4.12 7.61
C GLN A 123 -2.88 3.02 8.13
N VAL A 124 -2.63 1.76 7.74
CA VAL A 124 -3.37 0.61 8.29
C VAL A 124 -3.13 0.47 9.80
N ALA A 125 -1.87 0.54 10.23
CA ALA A 125 -1.49 0.44 11.65
C ALA A 125 -1.92 1.66 12.50
N LEU A 126 -2.28 2.78 11.86
CA LEU A 126 -2.90 3.95 12.48
C LEU A 126 -4.45 3.87 12.49
N GLY A 127 -5.05 2.83 11.91
CA GLY A 127 -6.50 2.69 11.79
C GLY A 127 -7.14 3.64 10.76
N ALA A 128 -6.32 4.26 9.90
CA ALA A 128 -6.78 5.19 8.87
C ALA A 128 -7.30 4.49 7.61
N ALA A 129 -6.90 3.24 7.39
CA ALA A 129 -7.22 2.43 6.23
C ALA A 129 -7.16 0.94 6.56
N ARG A 130 -7.66 0.10 5.66
CA ARG A 130 -7.43 -1.34 5.62
C ARG A 130 -6.44 -1.66 4.52
N VAL A 131 -5.91 -2.89 4.56
CA VAL A 131 -5.06 -3.42 3.48
C VAL A 131 -5.75 -3.31 2.13
N ALA A 132 -7.05 -3.59 2.06
CA ALA A 132 -7.83 -3.50 0.81
C ALA A 132 -7.97 -2.06 0.28
N ASP A 133 -7.78 -1.04 1.14
CA ASP A 133 -7.80 0.37 0.73
C ASP A 133 -6.43 0.82 0.19
N CYS A 134 -5.37 0.03 0.40
CA CYS A 134 -4.04 0.35 -0.09
C CYS A 134 -3.96 0.15 -1.62
N ALA A 135 -4.05 1.25 -2.36
CA ALA A 135 -3.98 1.25 -3.81
C ALA A 135 -2.56 1.00 -4.34
N LEU A 136 -1.53 1.42 -3.62
CA LEU A 136 -0.14 1.24 -4.03
C LEU A 136 0.42 -0.13 -3.62
N THR A 137 0.87 -0.92 -4.59
CA THR A 137 1.57 -2.18 -4.34
C THR A 137 2.82 -2.31 -5.21
N VAL A 138 3.78 -3.11 -4.77
CA VAL A 138 4.96 -3.50 -5.55
C VAL A 138 4.78 -4.93 -6.03
N LEU A 139 4.84 -5.16 -7.33
CA LEU A 139 4.93 -6.50 -7.89
C LEU A 139 6.38 -6.97 -7.87
N ALA A 140 6.56 -8.14 -7.29
CA ALA A 140 7.82 -8.83 -7.25
C ALA A 140 7.66 -10.29 -7.67
N ARG A 141 8.76 -10.86 -8.15
CA ARG A 141 8.89 -12.28 -8.44
C ARG A 141 9.72 -12.96 -7.37
N VAL A 142 9.31 -14.16 -6.99
CA VAL A 142 10.18 -15.07 -6.24
C VAL A 142 11.32 -15.50 -7.14
N VAL A 143 12.55 -15.08 -6.83
CA VAL A 143 13.75 -15.43 -7.62
C VAL A 143 14.44 -16.68 -7.10
N SER A 144 14.31 -16.98 -5.81
CA SER A 144 14.85 -18.20 -5.23
C SER A 144 14.13 -18.59 -3.94
N ARG A 145 14.25 -19.87 -3.58
CA ARG A 145 13.80 -20.45 -2.32
C ARG A 145 14.94 -21.26 -1.70
N PRO A 146 15.92 -20.59 -1.06
CA PRO A 146 17.14 -21.25 -0.59
C PRO A 146 16.91 -22.22 0.59
N ALA A 147 15.78 -22.09 1.30
CA ALA A 147 15.40 -22.97 2.40
C ALA A 147 13.86 -23.10 2.50
N PRO A 148 13.32 -24.15 3.16
CA PRO A 148 11.88 -24.33 3.29
C PRO A 148 11.15 -23.14 3.94
N ASP A 149 11.83 -22.44 4.85
CA ASP A 149 11.34 -21.30 5.63
C ASP A 149 11.74 -19.92 5.04
N ARG A 150 12.33 -19.90 3.82
CA ARG A 150 12.87 -18.68 3.22
C ARG A 150 12.63 -18.58 1.72
N ALA A 151 12.10 -17.44 1.31
CA ALA A 151 12.01 -17.04 -0.10
C ALA A 151 12.76 -15.72 -0.32
N VAL A 152 13.21 -15.49 -1.56
CA VAL A 152 13.86 -14.26 -1.99
C VAL A 152 13.06 -13.66 -3.14
N LEU A 153 12.74 -12.38 -3.03
CA LEU A 153 12.03 -11.60 -4.05
C LEU A 153 12.99 -10.63 -4.75
N ASP A 154 12.71 -10.30 -6.01
CA ASP A 154 13.45 -9.29 -6.80
C ASP A 154 13.08 -7.83 -6.46
N CYS A 155 12.63 -7.56 -5.23
CA CYS A 155 12.37 -6.21 -4.75
C CYS A 155 13.18 -5.92 -3.48
N GLY A 156 14.11 -4.97 -3.53
CA GLY A 156 14.93 -4.59 -2.38
C GLY A 156 14.60 -3.21 -1.83
N SER A 157 15.54 -2.62 -1.09
CA SER A 157 15.39 -1.27 -0.52
C SER A 157 15.33 -0.18 -1.59
N LYS A 158 15.85 -0.40 -2.80
CA LYS A 158 15.66 0.54 -3.92
C LYS A 158 14.25 0.52 -4.51
N THR A 159 13.39 -0.38 -4.00
CA THR A 159 11.99 -0.49 -4.40
C THR A 159 11.06 -0.24 -3.22
N LEU A 160 11.27 -0.94 -2.11
CA LEU A 160 10.41 -0.89 -0.92
C LEU A 160 10.84 0.19 0.07
N THR A 161 12.04 0.75 -0.09
CA THR A 161 12.77 1.52 0.95
C THR A 161 13.12 0.66 2.16
N SER A 162 13.76 1.26 3.17
CA SER A 162 14.02 0.62 4.47
C SER A 162 13.13 1.17 5.59
N ASP A 163 12.08 1.93 5.26
CA ASP A 163 11.17 2.48 6.25
C ASP A 163 10.44 1.35 7.00
N ALA A 164 10.44 1.42 8.32
CA ALA A 164 9.57 0.58 9.16
C ALA A 164 8.14 1.15 9.15
N ALA A 165 7.15 0.27 9.31
CA ALA A 165 5.78 0.72 9.52
C ALA A 165 5.67 1.53 10.82
N ARG A 166 4.84 2.58 10.79
CA ARG A 166 4.52 3.42 11.94
C ARG A 166 3.10 3.11 12.40
N GLY A 167 2.73 3.49 13.63
CA GLY A 167 1.37 3.35 14.15
C GLY A 167 1.34 2.91 15.60
N PHE A 168 0.14 2.71 16.14
CA PHE A 168 -0.05 2.28 17.53
C PHE A 168 0.41 0.84 17.76
N THR A 169 0.30 0.01 16.73
CA THR A 169 0.82 -1.36 16.73
C THR A 169 1.48 -1.61 15.38
N PRO A 170 2.72 -1.13 15.18
CA PRO A 170 3.38 -1.21 13.90
C PRO A 170 3.68 -2.67 13.55
N PRO A 171 3.25 -3.17 12.37
CA PRO A 171 3.49 -4.55 11.99
C PRO A 171 4.96 -4.77 11.62
N PRO A 172 5.49 -5.99 11.77
CA PRO A 172 6.90 -6.27 11.53
C PRO A 172 7.27 -6.22 10.04
N GLY A 173 8.58 -6.13 9.77
CA GLY A 173 9.15 -6.27 8.43
C GLY A 173 8.97 -5.05 7.53
N PHE A 174 9.47 -5.17 6.30
CA PHE A 174 9.59 -4.07 5.33
C PHE A 174 8.48 -4.02 4.26
N GLY A 175 7.40 -4.76 4.48
CA GLY A 175 6.24 -4.84 3.59
C GLY A 175 5.34 -6.00 3.97
N ALA A 176 4.11 -5.99 3.45
CA ALA A 176 3.15 -7.08 3.64
C ALA A 176 2.95 -7.82 2.32
N VAL A 177 3.02 -9.16 2.37
CA VAL A 177 2.95 -9.99 1.17
C VAL A 177 1.51 -10.41 0.90
N LEU A 178 1.07 -10.13 -0.33
CA LEU A 178 -0.14 -10.68 -0.93
C LEU A 178 0.32 -11.77 -1.91
N VAL A 179 -0.04 -13.02 -1.59
CA VAL A 179 0.55 -14.24 -2.22
C VAL A 179 0.19 -14.45 -3.69
N ASP A 180 -0.73 -13.66 -4.23
CA ASP A 180 -1.01 -13.58 -5.66
C ASP A 180 -1.59 -12.20 -6.03
N LEU A 181 -1.96 -12.06 -7.30
CA LEU A 181 -2.42 -10.80 -7.88
C LEU A 181 -3.85 -10.42 -7.50
N GLU A 182 -4.65 -11.37 -7.02
CA GLU A 182 -6.06 -11.16 -6.65
C GLU A 182 -6.24 -11.12 -5.12
N ALA A 183 -5.24 -11.56 -4.35
CA ALA A 183 -5.28 -11.65 -2.89
C ALA A 183 -5.50 -10.29 -2.20
N ASP A 184 -6.60 -10.15 -1.48
CA ASP A 184 -7.01 -8.94 -0.75
C ASP A 184 -6.65 -8.96 0.74
N GLN A 185 -6.04 -10.06 1.21
CA GLN A 185 -5.63 -10.25 2.60
C GLN A 185 -4.11 -10.47 2.70
N VAL A 186 -3.52 -9.87 3.74
CA VAL A 186 -2.12 -10.11 4.10
C VAL A 186 -1.98 -11.50 4.68
N ASP A 187 -0.97 -12.22 4.20
CA ASP A 187 -0.55 -13.46 4.82
C ASP A 187 0.45 -13.15 5.94
N GLU A 188 -0.03 -13.05 7.18
CA GLU A 188 0.77 -12.74 8.37
C GLU A 188 1.83 -13.82 8.69
N THR A 189 1.77 -14.98 8.03
CA THR A 189 2.82 -16.01 8.13
C THR A 189 4.06 -15.65 7.31
N LEU A 190 3.97 -14.64 6.45
CA LEU A 190 5.03 -14.16 5.58
C LEU A 190 5.55 -12.81 6.07
N VAL A 191 6.83 -12.76 6.45
CA VAL A 191 7.45 -11.52 6.92
C VAL A 191 8.64 -11.17 6.04
N VAL A 192 8.61 -9.99 5.42
CA VAL A 192 9.78 -9.40 4.75
C VAL A 192 10.78 -8.96 5.83
N GLU A 193 11.64 -9.88 6.25
CA GLU A 193 12.51 -9.70 7.43
C GLU A 193 13.77 -8.88 7.14
N ARG A 194 14.23 -8.89 5.88
CA ARG A 194 15.49 -8.25 5.50
C ARG A 194 15.44 -7.75 4.07
N LEU A 195 16.08 -6.61 3.85
CA LEU A 195 16.33 -6.06 2.52
C LEU A 195 17.83 -6.01 2.23
N SER A 196 18.16 -6.30 0.99
CA SER A 196 19.34 -5.77 0.31
C SER A 196 18.88 -4.69 -0.68
N GLU A 197 19.79 -4.11 -1.47
CA GLU A 197 19.41 -3.09 -2.46
C GLU A 197 18.36 -3.59 -3.46
N GLU A 198 18.54 -4.80 -4.00
CA GLU A 198 17.72 -5.35 -5.10
C GLU A 198 16.83 -6.53 -4.66
N HIS A 199 17.03 -7.08 -3.46
CA HIS A 199 16.30 -8.26 -3.01
C HIS A 199 15.72 -8.13 -1.61
N ALA A 200 14.53 -8.70 -1.44
CA ALA A 200 13.88 -8.91 -0.16
C ALA A 200 13.97 -10.38 0.24
N VAL A 201 14.23 -10.62 1.52
CA VAL A 201 14.15 -11.95 2.12
C VAL A 201 12.84 -12.05 2.88
N VAL A 202 12.02 -13.04 2.52
CA VAL A 202 10.76 -13.36 3.18
C VAL A 202 10.98 -14.59 4.04
N ARG A 203 10.69 -14.46 5.33
CA ARG A 203 10.59 -15.58 6.26
C ARG A 203 9.18 -16.15 6.20
N LEU A 204 9.08 -17.47 6.07
CA LEU A 204 7.83 -18.22 6.05
C LEU A 204 7.69 -18.93 7.40
N ALA A 205 6.63 -18.62 8.16
CA ALA A 205 6.33 -19.34 9.40
C ALA A 205 5.84 -20.77 9.16
N ASP A 206 5.17 -20.99 8.01
CA ASP A 206 4.76 -22.33 7.54
C ASP A 206 5.64 -22.76 6.35
N PRO A 207 6.56 -23.74 6.52
CA PRO A 207 7.36 -24.29 5.44
C PRO A 207 6.53 -24.95 4.31
N GLY A 208 5.29 -25.35 4.59
CA GLY A 208 4.35 -25.90 3.61
C GLY A 208 3.78 -24.86 2.64
N ARG A 209 3.91 -23.57 2.95
CA ARG A 209 3.47 -22.47 2.07
C ARG A 209 4.33 -22.44 0.81
N ARG A 210 3.69 -22.40 -0.36
CA ARG A 210 4.39 -22.35 -1.66
C ARG A 210 4.57 -20.91 -2.14
N LEU A 211 5.78 -20.38 -1.95
CA LEU A 211 6.35 -19.29 -2.73
C LEU A 211 7.49 -19.89 -3.55
N GLU A 212 7.18 -20.34 -4.76
CA GLU A 212 8.13 -21.04 -5.62
C GLU A 212 8.80 -20.06 -6.59
N PRO A 213 10.05 -20.30 -7.01
CA PRO A 213 10.70 -19.50 -8.03
C PRO A 213 9.82 -19.31 -9.28
N GLY A 214 9.66 -18.06 -9.71
CA GLY A 214 8.78 -17.68 -10.81
C GLY A 214 7.37 -17.25 -10.39
N ASP A 215 6.95 -17.50 -9.14
CA ASP A 215 5.70 -16.95 -8.63
C ASP A 215 5.76 -15.43 -8.53
N LEU A 216 4.62 -14.79 -8.77
CA LEU A 216 4.44 -13.35 -8.65
C LEU A 216 3.65 -13.05 -7.38
N VAL A 217 4.12 -12.07 -6.62
CA VAL A 217 3.49 -11.57 -5.39
C VAL A 217 3.35 -10.07 -5.44
N ARG A 218 2.37 -9.53 -4.72
CA ARG A 218 2.25 -8.09 -4.50
C ARG A 218 2.70 -7.76 -3.09
N LEU A 219 3.37 -6.63 -2.91
CA LEU A 219 3.75 -6.12 -1.60
C LEU A 219 3.07 -4.78 -1.33
N VAL A 220 2.40 -4.67 -0.19
CA VAL A 220 1.97 -3.38 0.34
C VAL A 220 3.16 -2.75 1.07
N PRO A 221 3.65 -1.57 0.65
CA PRO A 221 4.82 -0.95 1.28
C PRO A 221 4.48 -0.40 2.67
N ASN A 222 5.52 -0.19 3.47
CA ASN A 222 5.37 0.47 4.78
C ASN A 222 5.00 1.94 4.67
N HIS A 223 5.53 2.62 3.66
CA HIS A 223 5.38 4.05 3.46
C HIS A 223 5.32 4.34 1.96
N ALA A 224 4.14 4.69 1.45
CA ALA A 224 3.91 4.85 0.02
C ALA A 224 4.70 6.02 -0.59
N CYS A 225 4.79 7.16 0.12
CA CYS A 225 5.38 8.38 -0.40
C CYS A 225 6.85 8.19 -0.85
N VAL A 226 7.63 7.50 -0.03
CA VAL A 226 9.06 7.27 -0.32
C VAL A 226 9.26 6.24 -1.42
N VAL A 227 8.38 5.24 -1.54
CA VAL A 227 8.40 4.27 -2.65
C VAL A 227 8.10 4.97 -3.98
N VAL A 228 7.07 5.81 -4.03
CA VAL A 228 6.70 6.58 -5.23
C VAL A 228 7.85 7.50 -5.66
N ASN A 229 8.57 8.11 -4.71
CA ASN A 229 9.71 8.96 -5.02
C ASN A 229 10.92 8.20 -5.60
N LEU A 230 11.00 6.88 -5.50
CA LEU A 230 12.11 6.10 -6.06
C LEU A 230 11.87 5.68 -7.51
N VAL A 231 10.66 5.78 -8.04
CA VAL A 231 10.29 5.29 -9.37
C VAL A 231 9.95 6.41 -10.34
N ASP A 232 10.24 6.21 -11.62
CA ASP A 232 9.90 7.17 -12.69
C ASP A 232 8.42 7.18 -13.04
N CYS A 233 7.76 6.03 -12.90
CA CYS A 233 6.39 5.83 -13.32
C CYS A 233 5.66 4.85 -12.38
N LEU A 234 4.35 5.06 -12.25
CA LEU A 234 3.41 4.13 -11.63
C LEU A 234 2.58 3.46 -12.73
N ARG A 235 2.29 2.16 -12.57
CA ARG A 235 1.42 1.41 -13.48
C ARG A 235 0.00 1.42 -12.92
N LEU A 236 -0.91 2.15 -13.57
CA LEU A 236 -2.32 2.20 -13.23
C LEU A 236 -3.02 0.93 -13.74
N VAL A 237 -3.61 0.14 -12.86
CA VAL A 237 -4.31 -1.10 -13.19
C VAL A 237 -5.76 -1.08 -12.70
N ASP A 238 -6.66 -1.73 -13.42
CA ASP A 238 -8.03 -2.03 -12.99
C ASP A 238 -8.19 -3.55 -12.96
N GLY A 239 -8.30 -4.11 -11.75
CA GLY A 239 -8.16 -5.53 -11.49
C GLY A 239 -6.81 -6.07 -12.00
N LEU A 240 -6.84 -6.86 -13.07
CA LEU A 240 -5.65 -7.44 -13.72
C LEU A 240 -5.28 -6.75 -15.04
N THR A 241 -5.95 -5.64 -15.38
CA THR A 241 -5.77 -4.93 -16.65
C THR A 241 -4.92 -3.69 -16.44
N LEU A 242 -3.86 -3.51 -17.24
CA LEU A 242 -3.12 -2.24 -17.29
C LEU A 242 -3.97 -1.19 -18.00
N VAL A 243 -4.25 -0.10 -17.31
CA VAL A 243 -5.04 1.03 -17.82
C VAL A 243 -4.12 2.13 -18.33
N ASP A 244 -3.10 2.50 -17.56
CA ASP A 244 -2.19 3.60 -17.93
C ASP A 244 -0.82 3.49 -17.22
N THR A 245 0.12 4.35 -17.62
CA THR A 245 1.40 4.56 -16.96
C THR A 245 1.58 6.03 -16.61
N LEU A 246 1.50 6.32 -15.31
CA LEU A 246 1.57 7.68 -14.78
C LEU A 246 3.02 8.04 -14.46
N ARG A 247 3.52 9.15 -15.01
CA ARG A 247 4.85 9.66 -14.67
C ARG A 247 4.85 10.28 -13.28
N VAL A 248 5.90 10.02 -12.50
CA VAL A 248 6.14 10.67 -11.21
C VAL A 248 6.87 11.99 -11.45
N GLU A 249 6.12 13.06 -11.71
CA GLU A 249 6.67 14.38 -12.09
C GLU A 249 7.60 14.99 -11.02
N ALA A 250 7.30 14.72 -9.75
CA ALA A 250 8.04 15.27 -8.61
C ALA A 250 9.29 14.46 -8.20
N ARG A 251 9.63 13.38 -8.93
CA ARG A 251 10.75 12.49 -8.57
C ARG A 251 12.06 13.27 -8.42
N GLY A 252 12.68 13.17 -7.24
CA GLY A 252 13.96 13.83 -6.95
C GLY A 252 13.91 15.37 -6.92
N ARG A 253 12.71 15.96 -6.84
CA ARG A 253 12.48 17.42 -6.76
C ARG A 253 12.35 17.94 -5.32
N ILE A 254 13.08 17.34 -4.38
CA ILE A 254 13.15 17.82 -3.01
C ILE A 254 14.02 19.08 -3.02
N SER A 255 13.39 20.26 -2.92
CA SER A 255 14.05 21.56 -2.90
C SER A 255 13.92 22.24 -1.55
#